data_AF-A0A7W7YJX4-F1
#
_entry.id   AF-A0A7W7YJX4-F1
#
_cell.length_a   1.000
_cell.length_b   1.000
_cell.length_c   1.000
_cell.angle_alpha   90.00
_cell.angle_beta   90.00
_cell.angle_gamma   90.00
#
_symmetry.space_group_name_H-M   'P 1'
#
loop_
_entity.id
_entity.type
_entity.pdbx_description
1 polymer ?
#
loop_
_entity_poly.entity_id
_entity_poly.type
_entity_poly.pdbx_seq_one_letter_code
_entity_poly.pdbx_strand_id
1 'polypeptide(L)'
;MKSILGILFCVALVGFSFFTYLKDKQMEASQVRETTRRQLNLSKTALADRHSYVETLKRHYELQRRLYDSNQALVEARSVMVALNDAIETQKRAYQNIVEARRGSARGSVIEFLELPDGKVLRTAKVLNFDDTNLSVQTGDGILKIPAQDLPAHLKDYFRLDLIEPETTQALDTVVATSSTSFKDSAPKQFQYSNISMEPTGAELTYDEKVKVFGTHINAITKRINQLQQAKNAPFVGMDAHLKPGTAAYRHRQKDRAQRLDREIAILTSKRKVLEIQRKKFTSPTVTTR
;
A
#
# COMPACT_ATOMS: atom_id res chain seq x y z
N MET A 1 99.22 -6.95 -39.40
CA MET A 1 98.23 -7.48 -38.42
C MET A 1 97.57 -6.41 -37.54
N LYS A 2 98.28 -5.36 -37.08
CA LYS A 2 97.69 -4.34 -36.18
C LYS A 2 96.55 -3.50 -36.80
N SER A 3 96.54 -3.24 -38.12
CA SER A 3 95.46 -2.47 -38.76
C SER A 3 94.15 -3.24 -38.97
N ILE A 4 94.24 -4.56 -39.22
CA ILE A 4 93.06 -5.44 -39.39
C ILE A 4 92.30 -5.57 -38.06
N LEU A 5 93.02 -5.64 -36.94
CA LEU A 5 92.43 -5.70 -35.61
C LEU A 5 91.66 -4.41 -35.25
N GLY A 6 92.17 -3.25 -35.67
CA GLY A 6 91.49 -1.95 -35.47
C GLY A 6 90.20 -1.82 -36.28
N ILE A 7 90.18 -2.32 -37.51
CA ILE A 7 88.97 -2.31 -38.35
C ILE A 7 87.90 -3.25 -37.75
N LEU A 8 88.29 -4.45 -37.30
CA LEU A 8 87.37 -5.37 -36.61
C LEU A 8 86.78 -4.75 -35.33
N PHE A 9 87.57 -4.01 -34.56
CA PHE A 9 87.08 -3.31 -33.37
C PHE A 9 86.07 -2.21 -33.72
N CYS A 10 86.31 -1.43 -34.77
CA CYS A 10 85.35 -0.42 -35.24
C CYS A 10 84.03 -1.04 -35.74
N VAL A 11 84.10 -2.15 -36.49
CA VAL A 11 82.89 -2.87 -36.95
C VAL A 11 82.11 -3.44 -35.76
N ALA A 12 82.82 -3.97 -34.76
CA ALA A 12 82.19 -4.48 -33.54
C ALA A 12 81.50 -3.35 -32.73
N LEU A 13 82.12 -2.17 -32.62
CA LEU A 13 81.53 -1.01 -31.95
C LEU A 13 80.27 -0.50 -32.66
N VAL A 14 80.32 -0.36 -33.98
CA VAL A 14 79.16 0.07 -34.77
C VAL A 14 78.05 -0.97 -34.68
N GLY A 15 78.38 -2.26 -34.82
CA GLY A 15 77.42 -3.36 -34.66
C GLY A 15 76.77 -3.39 -33.27
N PHE A 16 77.56 -3.19 -32.21
CA PHE A 16 77.05 -3.13 -30.85
C PHE A 16 76.11 -1.93 -30.63
N SER A 17 76.48 -0.74 -31.12
CA SER A 17 75.62 0.46 -31.01
C SER A 17 74.29 0.33 -31.76
N PHE A 18 74.31 -0.34 -32.92
CA PHE A 18 73.09 -0.58 -33.70
C PHE A 18 72.20 -1.63 -33.03
N PHE A 19 72.81 -2.67 -32.44
CA PHE A 19 72.10 -3.68 -31.67
C PHE A 19 71.44 -3.11 -30.42
N THR A 20 72.12 -2.26 -29.65
CA THR A 20 71.52 -1.60 -28.48
C THR A 20 70.38 -0.66 -28.89
N TYR A 21 70.55 0.12 -29.96
CA TYR A 21 69.49 0.97 -30.51
C TYR A 21 68.24 0.18 -30.93
N LEU A 22 68.42 -0.94 -31.64
CA LEU A 22 67.30 -1.82 -32.02
C LEU A 22 66.60 -2.43 -30.81
N LYS A 23 67.38 -2.86 -29.80
CA LYS A 23 66.83 -3.42 -28.56
C LYS A 23 66.03 -2.40 -27.78
N ASP A 24 66.52 -1.17 -27.65
CA ASP A 24 65.79 -0.08 -26.99
C ASP A 24 64.50 0.27 -27.75
N LYS A 25 64.53 0.32 -29.08
CA LYS A 25 63.32 0.54 -29.90
C LYS A 25 62.28 -0.57 -29.73
N GLN A 26 62.71 -1.83 -29.61
CA GLN A 26 61.82 -2.95 -29.34
C GLN A 26 61.23 -2.90 -27.92
N MET A 27 62.03 -2.52 -26.92
CA MET A 27 61.54 -2.37 -25.55
C MET A 27 60.56 -1.20 -25.39
N GLU A 28 60.83 -0.05 -26.02
CA GLU A 28 59.89 1.08 -26.07
C GLU A 28 58.57 0.65 -26.73
N ALA A 29 58.64 -0.06 -27.85
CA ALA A 29 57.45 -0.55 -28.54
C ALA A 29 56.65 -1.57 -27.70
N SER A 30 57.31 -2.45 -26.94
CA SER A 30 56.62 -3.38 -26.05
C SER A 30 55.98 -2.67 -24.85
N GLN A 31 56.67 -1.69 -24.25
CA GLN A 31 56.12 -0.91 -23.15
C GLN A 31 54.89 -0.10 -23.57
N VAL A 32 54.94 0.56 -24.74
CA VAL A 32 53.79 1.29 -25.29
C VAL A 32 52.62 0.35 -25.59
N ARG A 33 52.87 -0.85 -26.12
CA ARG A 33 51.81 -1.85 -26.32
C ARG A 33 51.19 -2.33 -25.02
N GLU A 34 52.00 -2.55 -23.98
CA GLU A 34 51.50 -2.94 -22.67
C GLU A 34 50.68 -1.85 -22.00
N THR A 35 51.13 -0.59 -22.03
CA THR A 35 50.37 0.53 -21.47
C THR A 35 49.07 0.75 -22.23
N THR A 36 49.08 0.65 -23.56
CA THR A 36 47.87 0.74 -24.39
C THR A 36 46.90 -0.41 -24.10
N ARG A 37 47.40 -1.65 -23.94
CA ARG A 37 46.57 -2.80 -23.53
C ARG A 37 45.96 -2.61 -22.14
N ARG A 38 46.73 -2.09 -21.18
CA ARG A 38 46.22 -1.78 -19.83
C ARG A 38 45.15 -0.71 -19.90
N GLN A 39 45.36 0.36 -20.66
CA GLN A 39 44.36 1.41 -20.86
C GLN A 39 43.09 0.89 -21.54
N LEU A 40 43.22 0.03 -22.55
CA LEU A 40 42.08 -0.61 -23.20
C LEU A 40 41.31 -1.54 -22.24
N ASN A 41 42.02 -2.29 -21.40
CA ASN A 41 41.36 -3.16 -20.42
C ASN A 41 40.64 -2.34 -19.36
N LEU A 42 41.25 -1.25 -18.87
CA LEU A 42 40.61 -0.32 -17.93
C LEU A 42 39.38 0.36 -18.54
N SER A 43 39.43 0.75 -19.81
CA SER A 43 38.27 1.35 -20.48
C SER A 43 37.16 0.33 -20.71
N LYS A 44 37.49 -0.92 -21.04
CA LYS A 44 36.53 -2.03 -21.13
C LYS A 44 35.86 -2.33 -19.80
N THR A 45 36.61 -2.40 -18.70
CA THR A 45 36.02 -2.62 -17.37
C THR A 45 35.13 -1.44 -16.96
N ALA A 46 35.58 -0.20 -17.18
CA ALA A 46 34.78 0.98 -16.89
C ALA A 46 33.48 1.05 -17.72
N LEU A 47 33.51 0.58 -18.97
CA LEU A 47 32.32 0.45 -19.82
C LEU A 47 31.36 -0.63 -19.28
N ALA A 48 31.88 -1.79 -18.88
CA ALA A 48 31.07 -2.86 -18.29
C ALA A 48 30.40 -2.40 -16.98
N ASP A 49 31.16 -1.73 -16.11
CA ASP A 49 30.64 -1.19 -14.85
C ASP A 49 29.54 -0.15 -15.11
N ARG A 50 29.75 0.79 -16.04
CA ARG A 50 28.72 1.75 -16.45
C ARG A 50 27.48 1.07 -17.00
N HIS A 51 27.64 0.00 -17.79
CA HIS A 51 26.50 -0.74 -18.32
C HIS A 51 25.68 -1.39 -17.21
N SER A 52 26.34 -2.06 -16.26
CA SER A 52 25.67 -2.65 -15.09
C SER A 52 24.96 -1.60 -14.24
N TYR A 53 25.57 -0.42 -14.07
CA TYR A 53 24.97 0.70 -13.34
C TYR A 53 23.70 1.22 -14.03
N VAL A 54 23.72 1.35 -15.37
CA VAL A 54 22.52 1.74 -16.14
C VAL A 54 21.42 0.69 -16.02
N GLU A 55 21.75 -0.61 -16.05
CA GLU A 55 20.75 -1.67 -15.86
C GLU A 55 20.11 -1.63 -14.46
N THR A 56 20.90 -1.43 -13.41
CA THR A 56 20.37 -1.32 -12.04
C THR A 56 19.47 -0.09 -11.88
N LEU A 57 19.83 1.04 -12.50
CA LEU A 57 18.99 2.24 -12.57
C LEU A 57 17.66 1.97 -13.30
N LYS A 58 17.68 1.27 -14.44
CA LYS A 58 16.45 0.89 -15.16
C LYS A 58 15.55 0.03 -14.29
N ARG A 59 16.09 -0.99 -13.61
CA ARG A 59 15.31 -1.83 -12.69
C ARG A 59 14.70 -1.03 -11.54
N HIS A 60 15.46 -0.09 -10.97
CA HIS A 60 14.94 0.81 -9.94
C HIS A 60 13.81 1.69 -10.44
N TYR A 61 13.94 2.25 -11.64
CA TYR A 61 12.90 3.07 -12.26
C TYR A 61 11.63 2.25 -12.54
N GLU A 62 11.76 1.05 -13.10
CA GLU A 62 10.63 0.16 -13.34
C GLU A 62 9.90 -0.21 -12.04
N LEU A 63 10.64 -0.48 -10.96
CA LEU A 63 10.06 -0.78 -9.66
C LEU A 63 9.34 0.44 -9.07
N GLN A 64 9.93 1.64 -9.18
CA GLN A 64 9.27 2.88 -8.75
C GLN A 64 8.00 3.15 -9.54
N ARG A 65 8.00 2.91 -10.86
CA ARG A 65 6.81 3.05 -11.69
C ARG A 65 5.70 2.09 -11.26
N ARG A 66 6.03 0.81 -11.04
CA ARG A 66 5.05 -0.17 -10.53
C ARG A 66 4.48 0.23 -9.17
N LEU A 67 5.30 0.77 -8.26
CA LEU A 67 4.82 1.28 -6.98
C LEU A 67 3.91 2.50 -7.14
N TYR A 68 4.21 3.39 -8.07
CA TYR A 68 3.36 4.54 -8.38
C TYR A 68 1.99 4.08 -8.91
N ASP A 69 1.98 3.21 -9.92
CA ASP A 69 0.76 2.68 -10.53
C ASP A 69 -0.11 1.94 -9.48
N SER A 70 0.52 1.11 -8.63
CA SER A 70 -0.18 0.42 -7.53
C SER A 70 -0.74 1.38 -6.47
N ASN A 71 0.01 2.42 -6.09
CA ASN A 71 -0.48 3.42 -5.15
C ASN A 71 -1.64 4.23 -5.74
N GLN A 72 -1.59 4.55 -7.02
CA GLN A 72 -2.67 5.25 -7.69
C GLN A 72 -3.95 4.40 -7.69
N ALA A 73 -3.85 3.10 -8.02
CA ALA A 73 -4.98 2.18 -7.95
C ALA A 73 -5.56 2.07 -6.51
N LEU A 74 -4.71 2.10 -5.47
CA LEU A 74 -5.18 2.12 -4.08
C LEU A 74 -5.90 3.42 -3.71
N VAL A 75 -5.46 4.55 -4.25
CA VAL A 75 -6.13 5.85 -4.03
C VAL A 75 -7.50 5.86 -4.70
N GLU A 76 -7.61 5.34 -5.92
CA GLU A 76 -8.88 5.19 -6.65
C GLU A 76 -9.82 4.21 -5.95
N ALA A 77 -9.32 3.05 -5.51
CA ALA A 77 -10.12 2.11 -4.72
C ALA A 77 -10.63 2.74 -3.42
N ARG A 78 -9.79 3.54 -2.74
CA ARG A 78 -10.19 4.26 -1.53
C ARG A 78 -11.27 5.30 -1.81
N SER A 79 -11.19 6.07 -2.90
CA SER A 79 -12.22 7.05 -3.22
C SER A 79 -13.56 6.38 -3.52
N VAL A 80 -13.54 5.25 -4.22
CA VAL A 80 -14.74 4.44 -4.46
C VAL A 80 -15.33 3.89 -3.15
N MET A 81 -14.49 3.38 -2.24
CA MET A 81 -14.98 2.92 -0.93
C MET A 81 -15.60 4.02 -0.09
N VAL A 82 -15.03 5.24 -0.10
CA VAL A 82 -15.61 6.39 0.61
C VAL A 82 -16.96 6.74 0.01
N ALA A 83 -17.08 6.83 -1.32
CA ALA A 83 -18.34 7.13 -1.99
C ALA A 83 -19.43 6.07 -1.70
N LEU A 84 -19.06 4.78 -1.70
CA LEU A 84 -19.95 3.69 -1.32
C LEU A 84 -20.40 3.78 0.14
N ASN A 85 -19.49 4.12 1.06
CA ASN A 85 -19.82 4.26 2.46
C ASN A 85 -20.78 5.44 2.71
N ASP A 86 -20.57 6.57 2.02
CA ASP A 86 -21.48 7.72 2.07
C ASP A 86 -22.87 7.36 1.48
N ALA A 87 -22.91 6.58 0.39
CA ALA A 87 -24.16 6.06 -0.17
C ALA A 87 -24.90 5.11 0.78
N ILE A 88 -24.17 4.23 1.48
CA ILE A 88 -24.76 3.33 2.49
C ILE A 88 -25.31 4.15 3.66
N GLU A 89 -24.56 5.15 4.15
CA GLU A 89 -25.00 5.97 5.27
C GLU A 89 -26.25 6.79 4.92
N THR A 90 -26.30 7.36 3.71
CA THR A 90 -27.49 8.08 3.23
C THR A 90 -28.70 7.16 3.07
N GLN A 91 -28.54 5.95 2.53
CA GLN A 91 -29.62 4.95 2.46
C GLN A 91 -30.09 4.53 3.85
N LYS A 92 -29.15 4.31 4.79
CA LYS A 92 -29.49 3.98 6.18
C LYS A 92 -30.31 5.08 6.85
N ARG A 93 -29.91 6.35 6.68
CA ARG A 93 -30.69 7.50 7.19
C ARG A 93 -32.07 7.59 6.54
N ALA A 94 -32.14 7.41 5.21
CA ALA A 94 -33.42 7.42 4.50
C ALA A 94 -34.35 6.29 4.99
N TYR A 95 -33.79 5.10 5.22
CA TYR A 95 -34.52 3.96 5.77
C TYR A 95 -35.02 4.22 7.19
N GLN A 96 -34.17 4.76 8.08
CA GLN A 96 -34.56 5.17 9.43
C GLN A 96 -35.73 6.17 9.39
N ASN A 97 -35.65 7.19 8.53
CA ASN A 97 -36.73 8.15 8.36
C ASN A 97 -38.05 7.51 7.91
N ILE A 98 -38.01 6.53 6.99
CA ILE A 98 -39.21 5.80 6.54
C ILE A 98 -39.81 4.97 7.69
N VAL A 99 -38.96 4.29 8.47
CA VAL A 99 -39.39 3.51 9.64
C VAL A 99 -40.01 4.42 10.70
N GLU A 100 -39.36 5.53 11.04
CA GLU A 100 -39.88 6.52 11.99
C GLU A 100 -41.19 7.14 11.51
N ALA A 101 -41.29 7.50 10.23
CA ALA A 101 -42.53 8.04 9.65
C ALA A 101 -43.68 7.03 9.75
N ARG A 102 -43.43 5.74 9.45
CA ARG A 102 -44.43 4.68 9.60
C ARG A 102 -44.83 4.48 11.06
N ARG A 103 -43.87 4.43 11.99
CA ARG A 103 -44.15 4.31 13.43
C ARG A 103 -44.96 5.48 13.96
N GLY A 104 -44.60 6.70 13.56
CA GLY A 104 -45.34 7.93 13.88
C GLY A 104 -46.78 7.88 13.36
N SER A 105 -46.99 7.46 12.10
CA SER A 105 -48.33 7.35 11.50
C SER A 105 -49.20 6.27 12.14
N ALA A 106 -48.59 5.19 12.63
CA ALA A 106 -49.33 4.08 13.19
C ALA A 106 -49.66 4.28 14.68
N ARG A 107 -48.99 5.21 15.36
CA ARG A 107 -49.33 5.60 16.74
C ARG A 107 -50.73 6.22 16.78
N GLY A 108 -51.61 5.66 17.61
CA GLY A 108 -53.00 6.08 17.72
C GLY A 108 -53.95 5.44 16.71
N SER A 109 -53.43 4.68 15.74
CA SER A 109 -54.27 3.88 14.83
C SER A 109 -54.96 2.72 15.57
N VAL A 110 -56.13 2.34 15.08
CA VAL A 110 -56.91 1.22 15.61
C VAL A 110 -56.69 0.02 14.69
N ILE A 111 -56.21 -1.07 15.26
CA ILE A 111 -56.10 -2.36 14.58
C ILE A 111 -57.43 -3.09 14.79
N GLU A 112 -58.14 -3.38 13.71
CA GLU A 112 -59.46 -4.02 13.77
C GLU A 112 -59.37 -5.45 14.31
N PHE A 113 -58.33 -6.20 13.91
CA PHE A 113 -58.08 -7.58 14.32
C PHE A 113 -56.60 -7.77 14.66
N LEU A 114 -56.31 -8.08 15.91
CA LEU A 114 -54.97 -8.42 16.38
C LEU A 114 -54.99 -9.83 16.97
N GLU A 115 -54.42 -10.77 16.24
CA GLU A 115 -54.24 -12.15 16.71
C GLU A 115 -52.99 -12.24 17.59
N LEU A 116 -53.19 -12.69 18.83
CA LEU A 116 -52.15 -12.96 19.80
C LEU A 116 -51.60 -14.39 19.67
N PRO A 117 -50.40 -14.68 20.19
CA PRO A 117 -49.80 -16.02 20.16
C PRO A 117 -50.63 -17.10 20.84
N ASP A 118 -51.46 -16.71 21.82
CA ASP A 118 -52.38 -17.58 22.53
C ASP A 118 -53.67 -17.89 21.74
N GLY A 119 -53.76 -17.44 20.48
CA GLY A 119 -54.91 -17.61 19.61
C GLY A 119 -56.07 -16.66 19.89
N LYS A 120 -55.90 -15.71 20.83
CA LYS A 120 -56.94 -14.71 21.10
C LYS A 120 -56.92 -13.61 20.06
N VAL A 121 -58.10 -13.25 19.58
CA VAL A 121 -58.28 -12.13 18.65
C VAL A 121 -58.75 -10.92 19.42
N LEU A 122 -57.86 -9.95 19.61
CA LEU A 122 -58.22 -8.65 20.14
C LEU A 122 -58.90 -7.85 19.01
N ARG A 123 -60.17 -7.50 19.24
CA ARG A 123 -60.92 -6.60 18.35
C ARG A 123 -60.72 -5.16 18.80
N THR A 124 -60.48 -4.25 17.85
CA THR A 124 -60.36 -2.81 18.09
C THR A 124 -59.28 -2.41 19.09
N ALA A 125 -58.04 -2.80 18.80
CA ALA A 125 -56.90 -2.51 19.68
C ALA A 125 -56.19 -1.23 19.22
N LYS A 126 -56.06 -0.22 20.09
CA LYS A 126 -55.44 1.07 19.74
C LYS A 126 -53.95 1.07 20.03
N VAL A 127 -53.11 1.36 19.03
CA VAL A 127 -51.66 1.39 19.20
C VAL A 127 -51.25 2.61 20.02
N LEU A 128 -50.59 2.40 21.16
CA LEU A 128 -50.15 3.49 22.06
C LEU A 128 -48.70 3.88 21.84
N ASN A 129 -47.81 2.88 21.79
CA ASN A 129 -46.38 3.08 21.57
C ASN A 129 -45.78 1.87 20.87
N PHE A 130 -44.64 2.09 20.22
CA PHE A 130 -43.99 1.12 19.37
C PHE A 130 -42.47 1.25 19.46
N ASP A 131 -41.81 0.20 19.93
CA ASP A 131 -40.35 0.12 20.02
C ASP A 131 -39.86 -1.09 19.20
N ASP A 132 -38.55 -1.16 18.89
CA ASP A 132 -37.93 -2.26 18.12
C ASP A 132 -38.23 -3.65 18.71
N THR A 133 -38.53 -3.71 20.00
CA THR A 133 -38.69 -4.95 20.75
C THR A 133 -40.13 -5.21 21.19
N ASN A 134 -41.01 -4.20 21.19
CA ASN A 134 -42.34 -4.31 21.81
C ASN A 134 -43.38 -3.42 21.12
N LEU A 135 -44.58 -3.96 20.95
CA LEU A 135 -45.79 -3.23 20.58
C LEU A 135 -46.65 -3.02 21.83
N SER A 136 -46.98 -1.76 22.17
CA SER A 136 -47.91 -1.43 23.25
C SER A 136 -49.27 -1.06 22.69
N VAL A 137 -50.31 -1.80 23.07
CA VAL A 137 -51.68 -1.64 22.57
C VAL A 137 -52.66 -1.43 23.71
N GLN A 138 -53.57 -0.48 23.56
CA GLN A 138 -54.70 -0.29 24.47
C GLN A 138 -55.86 -1.19 24.03
N THR A 139 -56.35 -1.97 24.98
CA THR A 139 -57.52 -2.85 24.85
C THR A 139 -58.56 -2.46 25.90
N GLY A 140 -59.76 -3.05 25.84
CA GLY A 140 -60.79 -2.83 26.87
C GLY A 140 -60.35 -3.24 28.28
N ASP A 141 -59.44 -4.22 28.38
CA ASP A 141 -58.94 -4.77 29.64
C ASP A 141 -57.69 -4.03 30.18
N GLY A 142 -57.17 -3.05 29.44
CA GLY A 142 -56.00 -2.26 29.80
C GLY A 142 -54.93 -2.19 28.71
N ILE A 143 -53.70 -1.87 29.12
CA ILE A 143 -52.55 -1.73 28.21
C ILE A 143 -51.81 -3.06 28.14
N LEU A 144 -51.78 -3.66 26.95
CA LEU A 144 -51.04 -4.89 26.66
C LEU A 144 -49.72 -4.55 25.97
N LYS A 145 -48.62 -5.15 26.45
CA LYS A 145 -47.32 -5.10 25.78
C LYS A 145 -47.03 -6.44 25.16
N ILE A 146 -46.84 -6.47 23.84
CA ILE A 146 -46.62 -7.66 23.05
C ILE A 146 -45.17 -7.61 22.53
N PRO A 147 -44.34 -8.64 22.78
CA PRO A 147 -43.00 -8.72 22.20
C PRO A 147 -43.06 -8.71 20.67
N ALA A 148 -42.12 -8.03 20.03
CA ALA A 148 -42.06 -7.96 18.57
C ALA A 148 -41.96 -9.35 17.92
N GLN A 149 -41.24 -10.28 18.56
CA GLN A 149 -41.03 -11.66 18.09
C GLN A 149 -42.33 -12.45 17.96
N ASP A 150 -43.29 -12.14 18.83
CA ASP A 150 -44.57 -12.82 18.99
C ASP A 150 -45.66 -12.26 18.07
N LEU A 151 -45.36 -11.19 17.32
CA LEU A 151 -46.32 -10.60 16.39
C LEU A 151 -46.45 -11.42 15.10
N PRO A 152 -47.66 -11.47 14.53
CA PRO A 152 -47.87 -12.02 13.19
C PRO A 152 -46.97 -11.36 12.14
N ALA A 153 -46.49 -12.14 11.15
CA ALA A 153 -45.59 -11.67 10.10
C ALA A 153 -46.12 -10.44 9.34
N HIS A 154 -47.43 -10.38 9.07
CA HIS A 154 -48.04 -9.24 8.39
C HIS A 154 -47.95 -7.93 9.20
N LEU A 155 -48.02 -7.99 10.53
CA LEU A 155 -47.83 -6.83 11.40
C LEU A 155 -46.34 -6.50 11.53
N LYS A 156 -45.48 -7.53 11.63
CA LYS A 156 -44.02 -7.33 11.59
C LYS A 156 -43.57 -6.61 10.32
N ASP A 157 -44.16 -6.95 9.17
CA ASP A 157 -43.87 -6.28 7.90
C ASP A 157 -44.49 -4.88 7.81
N TYR A 158 -45.74 -4.73 8.27
CA TYR A 158 -46.44 -3.45 8.27
C TYR A 158 -45.68 -2.39 9.09
N PHE A 159 -45.21 -2.79 10.27
CA PHE A 159 -44.48 -1.93 11.19
C PHE A 159 -42.95 -2.04 11.09
N ARG A 160 -42.43 -2.89 10.20
CA ARG A 160 -40.99 -3.12 9.96
C ARG A 160 -40.21 -3.54 11.23
N LEU A 161 -40.68 -4.56 11.94
CA LEU A 161 -40.13 -5.04 13.22
C LEU A 161 -38.97 -6.02 13.11
N ASP A 162 -38.90 -6.76 12.00
CA ASP A 162 -37.89 -7.79 11.76
C ASP A 162 -37.01 -7.50 10.52
N LEU A 163 -37.14 -6.32 9.90
CA LEU A 163 -36.30 -5.97 8.76
C LEU A 163 -34.95 -5.42 9.25
N ILE A 164 -34.00 -6.34 9.34
CA ILE A 164 -32.56 -6.15 9.28
C ILE A 164 -32.25 -5.06 8.23
N GLU A 165 -31.35 -4.11 8.56
CA GLU A 165 -30.83 -3.12 7.60
C GLU A 165 -30.63 -3.79 6.24
N PRO A 166 -31.12 -3.21 5.12
CA PRO A 166 -31.01 -3.87 3.83
C PRO A 166 -29.55 -4.26 3.63
N GLU A 167 -29.28 -5.57 3.51
CA GLU A 167 -27.95 -6.05 3.16
C GLU A 167 -27.56 -5.29 1.90
N THR A 168 -26.40 -4.64 1.95
CA THR A 168 -25.92 -3.58 1.06
C THR A 168 -25.60 -4.03 -0.37
N THR A 169 -26.31 -5.02 -0.89
CA THR A 169 -26.15 -5.57 -2.24
C THR A 169 -26.66 -4.63 -3.33
N GLN A 170 -27.66 -3.79 -3.06
CA GLN A 170 -28.25 -2.91 -4.11
C GLN A 170 -27.47 -1.61 -4.39
N ALA A 171 -26.58 -1.17 -3.48
CA ALA A 171 -25.75 0.02 -3.71
C ALA A 171 -24.59 -0.23 -4.70
N LEU A 172 -24.25 -1.50 -4.95
CA LEU A 172 -23.19 -1.88 -5.87
C LEU A 172 -23.60 -1.65 -7.34
N ASP A 173 -24.85 -1.97 -7.70
CA ASP A 173 -25.32 -1.93 -9.09
C ASP A 173 -25.60 -0.50 -9.60
N THR A 174 -25.99 0.43 -8.73
CA THR A 174 -26.31 1.81 -9.13
C THR A 174 -25.05 2.67 -9.35
N VAL A 175 -23.97 2.40 -8.62
CA VAL A 175 -22.69 3.16 -8.77
C VAL A 175 -21.89 2.66 -9.98
N VAL A 176 -21.96 1.37 -10.30
CA VAL A 176 -21.35 0.80 -11.52
C VAL A 176 -22.04 1.31 -12.80
N ALA A 177 -23.35 1.54 -12.77
CA ALA A 177 -24.07 2.10 -13.91
C ALA A 177 -23.71 3.58 -14.16
N THR A 178 -23.60 4.40 -13.11
CA THR A 178 -23.40 5.86 -13.27
C THR A 178 -21.96 6.26 -13.58
N SER A 179 -20.99 5.37 -13.33
CA SER A 179 -19.58 5.59 -13.69
C SER A 179 -19.23 5.20 -15.13
N SER A 180 -20.19 4.68 -15.91
CA SER A 180 -19.97 4.21 -17.29
C SER A 180 -20.40 5.19 -18.40
N THR A 181 -20.89 6.39 -18.06
CA THR A 181 -21.51 7.32 -19.05
C THR A 181 -20.87 8.71 -19.19
N SER A 182 -19.59 8.91 -18.89
CA SER A 182 -18.94 10.18 -19.26
C SER A 182 -17.44 10.13 -19.56
N PHE A 183 -16.97 9.22 -20.42
CA PHE A 183 -15.73 9.44 -21.18
C PHE A 183 -15.81 8.76 -22.56
N LYS A 184 -16.55 9.39 -23.48
CA LYS A 184 -16.36 9.17 -24.93
C LYS A 184 -15.16 10.01 -25.36
N ASP A 185 -13.99 9.37 -25.41
CA ASP A 185 -13.01 9.49 -26.51
C ASP A 185 -11.68 8.92 -26.07
N SER A 186 -11.52 7.63 -26.36
CA SER A 186 -10.30 6.88 -26.66
C SER A 186 -10.55 5.46 -26.20
N ALA A 187 -10.78 4.56 -27.15
CA ALA A 187 -10.90 3.14 -26.87
C ALA A 187 -9.66 2.68 -26.09
N PRO A 188 -9.76 2.27 -24.82
CA PRO A 188 -8.66 1.59 -24.20
C PRO A 188 -8.60 0.22 -24.87
N LYS A 189 -7.46 -0.09 -25.49
CA LYS A 189 -7.09 -1.47 -25.80
C LYS A 189 -7.46 -2.30 -24.57
N GLN A 190 -8.28 -3.33 -24.76
CA GLN A 190 -8.52 -4.35 -23.76
C GLN A 190 -7.14 -4.80 -23.25
N PHE A 191 -6.74 -4.28 -22.10
CA PHE A 191 -5.68 -4.87 -21.32
C PHE A 191 -6.29 -6.18 -20.86
N GLN A 192 -5.95 -7.25 -21.60
CA GLN A 192 -6.08 -8.59 -21.09
C GLN A 192 -5.39 -8.58 -19.72
N TYR A 193 -6.19 -8.72 -18.68
CA TYR A 193 -5.70 -9.15 -17.38
C TYR A 193 -5.05 -10.52 -17.62
N SER A 194 -3.77 -10.52 -17.96
CA SER A 194 -2.95 -11.70 -17.79
C SER A 194 -3.03 -11.99 -16.30
N ASN A 195 -3.75 -13.06 -15.97
CA ASN A 195 -3.94 -13.64 -14.66
C ASN A 195 -2.61 -13.75 -13.91
N ILE A 196 -2.18 -12.66 -13.27
CA ILE A 196 -1.33 -12.73 -12.10
C ILE A 196 -2.29 -12.47 -10.96
N SER A 197 -3.01 -13.53 -10.63
CA SER A 197 -3.67 -13.66 -9.35
C SER A 197 -2.62 -13.36 -8.27
N MET A 198 -2.77 -12.20 -7.64
CA MET A 198 -2.21 -11.92 -6.32
C MET A 198 -3.29 -12.18 -5.25
N GLU A 199 -4.19 -13.14 -5.49
CA GLU A 199 -4.75 -13.82 -4.33
C GLU A 199 -3.61 -14.62 -3.71
N PRO A 200 -3.21 -14.36 -2.45
CA PRO A 200 -2.55 -15.40 -1.71
C PRO A 200 -3.57 -16.54 -1.66
N THR A 201 -3.38 -17.55 -2.52
CA THR A 201 -4.00 -18.86 -2.40
C THR A 201 -4.10 -19.18 -0.92
N GLY A 202 -5.33 -19.35 -0.41
CA GLY A 202 -5.71 -19.42 1.00
C GLY A 202 -5.11 -20.58 1.79
N ALA A 203 -3.79 -20.73 1.77
CA ALA A 203 -3.06 -21.41 2.81
C ALA A 203 -3.01 -20.44 3.99
N GLU A 204 -3.79 -20.73 5.03
CA GLU A 204 -3.57 -20.12 6.33
C GLU A 204 -2.10 -20.29 6.70
N LEU A 205 -1.31 -19.21 6.61
CA LEU A 205 0.07 -19.21 7.04
C LEU A 205 0.11 -19.78 8.46
N THR A 206 0.93 -20.81 8.63
CA THR A 206 1.14 -21.43 9.93
C THR A 206 1.64 -20.37 10.92
N TYR A 207 1.42 -20.62 12.21
CA TYR A 207 1.78 -19.68 13.27
C TYR A 207 3.26 -19.25 13.18
N ASP A 208 4.15 -20.19 12.87
CA ASP A 208 5.59 -19.95 12.68
C ASP A 208 5.90 -19.10 11.44
N GLU A 209 5.16 -19.28 10.35
CA GLU A 209 5.32 -18.45 9.14
C GLU A 209 4.84 -17.02 9.38
N LYS A 210 3.72 -16.83 10.11
CA LYS A 210 3.26 -15.50 10.54
C LYS A 210 4.33 -14.81 11.38
N VAL A 211 4.93 -15.49 12.35
CA VAL A 211 6.02 -14.95 13.18
C VAL A 211 7.24 -14.55 12.34
N LYS A 212 7.62 -15.37 11.36
CA LYS A 212 8.73 -15.05 10.43
C LYS A 212 8.43 -13.82 9.58
N VAL A 213 7.23 -13.71 9.01
CA VAL A 213 6.80 -12.56 8.21
C VAL A 213 6.76 -11.27 9.05
N PHE A 214 6.24 -11.33 10.28
CA PHE A 214 6.32 -10.17 11.17
C PHE A 214 7.76 -9.79 11.51
N GLY A 215 8.65 -10.78 11.72
CA GLY A 215 10.07 -10.56 11.95
C GLY A 215 10.78 -9.85 10.78
N THR A 216 10.55 -10.29 9.54
CA THR A 216 11.12 -9.64 8.36
C THR A 216 10.61 -8.21 8.18
N HIS A 217 9.32 -7.97 8.43
CA HIS A 217 8.72 -6.64 8.37
C HIS A 217 9.28 -5.70 9.45
N ILE A 218 9.44 -6.17 10.69
CA ILE A 218 10.05 -5.40 11.79
C ILE A 218 11.50 -5.02 11.44
N ASN A 219 12.28 -5.96 10.88
CA ASN A 219 13.66 -5.70 10.48
C ASN A 219 13.75 -4.68 9.33
N ALA A 220 12.88 -4.78 8.33
CA ALA A 220 12.81 -3.83 7.22
C ALA A 220 12.47 -2.42 7.71
N ILE A 221 11.46 -2.29 8.59
CA ILE A 221 11.07 -1.00 9.18
C ILE A 221 12.20 -0.43 10.04
N THR A 222 12.87 -1.26 10.84
CA THR A 222 14.00 -0.83 11.68
C THR A 222 15.15 -0.31 10.82
N LYS A 223 15.51 -1.00 9.74
CA LYS A 223 16.52 -0.54 8.78
C LYS A 223 16.14 0.81 8.17
N ARG A 224 14.87 1.00 7.78
CA ARG A 224 14.38 2.26 7.22
C ARG A 224 14.41 3.41 8.24
N ILE A 225 14.03 3.17 9.49
CA ILE A 225 14.12 4.16 10.57
C ILE A 225 15.58 4.62 10.74
N ASN A 226 16.53 3.68 10.79
CA ASN A 226 17.95 4.01 10.93
C ASN A 226 18.47 4.83 9.75
N GLN A 227 18.06 4.50 8.52
CA GLN A 227 18.41 5.28 7.32
C GLN A 227 17.83 6.70 7.37
N LEU A 228 16.60 6.87 7.84
CA LEU A 228 15.98 8.19 7.98
C LEU A 228 16.65 9.03 9.07
N GLN A 229 17.06 8.40 10.18
CA GLN A 229 17.84 9.06 11.23
C GLN A 229 19.22 9.52 10.73
N GLN A 230 19.90 8.67 9.94
CA GLN A 230 21.14 9.07 9.27
C GLN A 230 20.91 10.21 8.28
N ALA A 231 19.84 10.16 7.49
CA ALA A 231 19.47 11.20 6.54
C ALA A 231 19.13 12.53 7.23
N LYS A 232 18.54 12.50 8.43
CA LYS A 232 18.26 13.70 9.24
C LYS A 232 19.53 14.46 9.61
N ASN A 233 20.60 13.73 9.89
CA ASN A 233 21.90 14.29 10.28
C ASN A 233 22.82 14.58 9.07
N ALA A 234 22.47 14.08 7.89
CA ALA A 234 23.27 14.24 6.68
C ALA A 234 23.11 15.64 6.06
N PRO A 235 24.19 16.21 5.48
CA PRO A 235 24.12 17.47 4.74
C PRO A 235 23.14 17.39 3.57
N PHE A 236 22.64 18.54 3.11
CA PHE A 236 21.76 18.59 1.93
C PHE A 236 22.51 18.11 0.69
N VAL A 237 22.08 16.98 0.13
CA VAL A 237 22.53 16.48 -1.17
C VAL A 237 21.32 16.45 -2.09
N GLY A 238 21.31 17.28 -3.14
CA GLY A 238 20.20 17.33 -4.11
C GLY A 238 19.83 18.74 -4.56
N MET A 239 18.57 18.91 -5.00
CA MET A 239 18.06 20.15 -5.60
C MET A 239 18.33 21.42 -4.78
N ASP A 240 18.51 21.33 -3.47
CA ASP A 240 18.72 22.48 -2.57
C ASP A 240 20.18 22.73 -2.19
N ALA A 241 21.13 21.99 -2.78
CA ALA A 241 22.57 22.16 -2.53
C ALA A 241 23.11 23.55 -2.96
N HIS A 242 22.35 24.31 -3.76
CA HIS A 242 22.68 25.66 -4.18
C HIS A 242 22.42 26.73 -3.10
N LEU A 243 21.72 26.39 -2.01
CA LEU A 243 21.49 27.31 -0.90
C LEU A 243 22.76 27.45 -0.07
N LYS A 244 23.27 28.69 0.04
CA LYS A 244 24.43 28.99 0.89
C LYS A 244 24.15 28.59 2.34
N PRO A 245 25.03 27.78 2.98
CA PRO A 245 24.92 27.44 4.39
C PRO A 245 24.77 28.70 5.25
N GLY A 246 23.86 28.67 6.22
CA GLY A 246 23.67 29.76 7.18
C GLY A 246 22.64 30.82 6.79
N THR A 247 22.18 30.86 5.53
CA THR A 247 21.09 31.75 5.09
C THR A 247 19.75 31.40 5.76
N ALA A 248 18.83 32.38 5.87
CA ALA A 248 17.51 32.15 6.44
C ALA A 248 16.72 31.07 5.67
N ALA A 249 16.81 31.08 4.33
CA ALA A 249 16.22 30.07 3.46
C ALA A 249 16.79 28.66 3.71
N TYR A 250 18.11 28.55 3.89
CA TYR A 250 18.77 27.28 4.25
C TYR A 250 18.26 26.75 5.60
N ARG A 251 18.19 27.60 6.63
CA ARG A 251 17.70 27.22 7.97
C ARG A 251 16.23 26.79 7.93
N HIS A 252 15.38 27.50 7.19
CA HIS A 252 13.97 27.15 7.03
C HIS A 252 13.80 25.78 6.36
N ARG A 253 14.49 25.54 5.24
CA ARG A 253 14.44 24.24 4.56
C ARG A 253 15.01 23.10 5.39
N GLN A 254 16.08 23.36 6.16
CA GLN A 254 16.63 22.38 7.08
C GLN A 254 15.61 22.00 8.17
N LYS A 255 14.90 22.98 8.72
CA LYS A 255 13.82 22.77 9.69
C LYS A 255 12.65 21.99 9.08
N ASP A 256 12.18 22.35 7.89
CA ASP A 256 11.10 21.64 7.20
C ASP A 256 11.48 20.19 6.88
N ARG A 257 12.70 19.96 6.38
CA ARG A 257 13.23 18.62 6.12
C ARG A 257 13.30 17.81 7.40
N ALA A 258 13.83 18.37 8.49
CA ALA A 258 13.89 17.70 9.78
C ALA A 258 12.49 17.33 10.29
N GLN A 259 11.52 18.23 10.18
CA GLN A 259 10.13 17.96 10.57
C GLN A 259 9.48 16.86 9.72
N ARG A 260 9.71 16.85 8.41
CA ARG A 260 9.19 15.78 7.53
C ARG A 260 9.77 14.42 7.89
N LEU A 261 11.09 14.36 8.11
CA LEU A 261 11.77 13.14 8.52
C LEU A 261 11.30 12.67 9.91
N ASP A 262 11.09 13.59 10.86
CA ASP A 262 10.57 13.26 12.19
C ASP A 262 9.15 12.68 12.13
N ARG A 263 8.28 13.22 11.26
CA ARG A 263 6.94 12.65 11.02
C ARG A 263 7.03 11.24 10.43
N GLU A 264 7.89 11.02 9.44
CA GLU A 264 8.07 9.70 8.82
C GLU A 264 8.63 8.67 9.83
N ILE A 265 9.61 9.07 10.63
CA ILE A 265 10.16 8.24 11.72
C ILE A 265 9.06 7.90 12.74
N ALA A 266 8.23 8.87 13.14
CA ALA A 266 7.14 8.63 14.10
C ALA A 266 6.11 7.61 13.57
N ILE A 267 5.70 7.73 12.31
CA ILE A 267 4.77 6.80 11.65
C ILE A 267 5.38 5.39 11.56
N LEU A 268 6.65 5.28 11.16
CA LEU A 268 7.31 3.98 11.08
C LEU A 268 7.51 3.35 12.46
N THR A 269 7.78 4.16 13.48
CA THR A 269 7.92 3.69 14.86
C THR A 269 6.60 3.17 15.42
N SER A 270 5.48 3.85 15.15
CA SER A 270 4.16 3.36 15.57
C SER A 270 3.79 2.06 14.84
N LYS A 271 4.04 1.98 13.52
CA LYS A 271 3.82 0.77 12.73
C LYS A 271 4.67 -0.41 13.22
N ARG A 272 5.93 -0.16 13.57
CA ARG A 272 6.81 -1.17 14.20
C ARG A 272 6.21 -1.70 15.51
N LYS A 273 5.75 -0.81 16.40
CA LYS A 273 5.13 -1.21 17.68
C LYS A 273 3.89 -2.08 17.47
N VAL A 274 3.04 -1.74 16.51
CA VAL A 274 1.86 -2.56 16.17
C VAL A 274 2.26 -3.96 15.69
N LEU A 275 3.26 -4.07 14.82
CA LEU A 275 3.77 -5.36 14.35
C LEU A 275 4.45 -6.16 15.46
N GLU A 276 5.15 -5.51 16.40
CA GLU A 276 5.71 -6.18 17.58
C GLU A 276 4.61 -6.72 18.50
N ILE A 277 3.51 -5.98 18.70
CA ILE A 277 2.35 -6.45 19.47
C ILE A 277 1.70 -7.64 18.76
N GLN A 278 1.51 -7.57 17.45
CA GLN A 278 0.97 -8.68 16.66
C GLN A 278 1.86 -9.91 16.75
N ARG A 279 3.17 -9.75 16.51
CA ARG A 279 4.15 -10.84 16.67
C ARG A 279 4.09 -11.46 18.06
N LYS A 280 3.98 -10.64 19.13
CA LYS A 280 3.86 -11.14 20.51
C LYS A 280 2.62 -11.98 20.73
N LYS A 281 1.47 -11.58 20.18
CA LYS A 281 0.23 -12.40 20.19
C LYS A 281 0.44 -13.74 19.51
N PHE A 282 1.31 -13.79 18.50
CA PHE A 282 1.71 -15.01 17.80
C PHE A 282 2.95 -15.71 18.42
N THR A 283 3.43 -15.32 19.60
CA THR A 283 4.55 -16.02 20.27
C THR A 283 4.29 -16.31 21.74
N SER A 284 3.27 -15.68 22.33
CA SER A 284 2.85 -15.99 23.69
C SER A 284 2.25 -17.39 23.73
N PRO A 285 2.71 -18.28 24.63
CA PRO A 285 2.05 -19.56 24.85
C PRO A 285 0.61 -19.28 25.25
N THR A 286 -0.34 -19.95 24.59
CA THR A 286 -1.74 -19.94 24.98
C THR A 286 -1.80 -20.49 26.40
N VAL A 287 -1.98 -19.60 27.40
CA VAL A 287 -2.28 -20.03 28.76
C VAL A 287 -3.70 -20.59 28.69
N THR A 288 -3.80 -21.88 28.38
CA THR A 288 -5.01 -22.65 28.62
C THR A 288 -5.19 -22.70 30.12
N THR A 289 -5.99 -21.79 30.65
CA THR A 289 -6.61 -21.94 31.97
C THR A 289 -7.44 -23.21 31.93
N ARG A 290 -6.90 -24.28 32.53
CA ARG A 290 -7.66 -25.43 33.02
C ARG A 290 -8.23 -25.08 34.38
#